data_AF-A0A0F9S878-F1
#
_entry.id   AF-A0A0F9S878-F1
#
_cell.length_a   1.000
_cell.length_b   1.000
_cell.length_c   1.000
_cell.angle_alpha   90.00
_cell.angle_beta   90.00
_cell.angle_gamma   90.00
#
_symmetry.space_group_name_H-M   'P 1'
#
loop_
_entity.id
_entity.type
_entity.pdbx_description
1 polymer ?
#
loop_
_entity_poly.entity_id
_entity_poly.type
_entity_poly.pdbx_seq_one_letter_code
_entity_poly.pdbx_strand_id
1 'polypeptide(L)'
;MEVSIKMKFKITISIIASIVILVALAFGLEFLGLHWMRFFEPRRENIRREVFEQTKSYTHGKIQDLAKYYEEYQKANTIADKEAVASIIKIRFAEFDSDKIQSQPLKQFLIKIRGF
;
A
#
# COMPACT_ATOMS: atom_id res chain seq x y z
N MET A 1 49.92 -36.81 29.39
CA MET A 1 48.53 -37.19 29.06
C MET A 1 47.53 -36.04 29.30
N GLU A 2 47.57 -35.37 30.46
CA GLU A 2 46.64 -34.27 30.80
C GLU A 2 46.67 -33.05 29.86
N VAL A 3 47.85 -32.67 29.34
CA VAL A 3 48.00 -31.51 28.45
C VAL A 3 47.23 -31.69 27.13
N SER A 4 47.21 -32.92 26.58
CA SER A 4 46.48 -33.24 25.34
C SER A 4 44.96 -33.15 25.53
N ILE A 5 44.46 -33.52 26.71
CA ILE A 5 43.03 -33.48 27.05
C ILE A 5 42.54 -32.04 27.18
N LYS A 6 43.29 -31.17 27.89
CA LYS A 6 42.96 -29.74 28.03
C LYS A 6 42.96 -29.00 26.68
N MET A 7 43.85 -29.37 25.78
CA MET A 7 43.93 -28.80 24.43
C MET A 7 42.73 -29.21 23.56
N LYS A 8 42.35 -30.49 23.55
CA LYS A 8 41.17 -30.99 22.84
C LYS A 8 39.89 -30.31 23.36
N PHE A 9 39.76 -30.15 24.68
CA PHE A 9 38.61 -29.51 25.30
C PHE A 9 38.43 -28.03 24.89
N LYS A 10 39.51 -27.25 24.83
CA LYS A 10 39.48 -25.86 24.35
C LYS A 10 39.06 -25.77 22.89
N ILE A 11 39.52 -26.69 22.05
CA ILE A 11 39.15 -26.75 20.63
C ILE A 11 37.65 -27.05 20.49
N THR A 12 37.11 -28.02 21.24
CA THR A 12 35.68 -28.33 21.22
C THR A 12 34.82 -27.15 21.63
N ILE A 13 35.18 -26.43 22.70
CA ILE A 13 34.48 -25.22 23.12
C ILE A 13 34.54 -24.13 22.06
N SER A 14 35.71 -23.91 21.45
CA SER A 14 35.87 -22.93 20.38
C SER A 14 34.99 -23.24 19.18
N ILE A 15 34.85 -24.51 18.81
CA ILE A 15 33.98 -24.92 17.69
C ILE A 15 32.51 -24.65 18.03
N ILE A 16 32.06 -25.02 19.23
CA ILE A 16 30.69 -24.79 19.67
C ILE A 16 30.38 -23.29 19.70
N ALA A 17 31.29 -22.47 20.25
CA ALA A 17 31.12 -21.01 20.30
C ALA A 17 31.03 -20.41 18.88
N SER A 18 31.87 -20.85 17.95
CA SER A 18 31.81 -20.40 16.55
C SER A 18 30.49 -20.77 15.88
N ILE A 19 29.96 -21.97 16.13
CA ILE A 19 28.65 -22.38 15.60
C ILE A 19 27.53 -21.49 16.16
N VAL A 20 27.53 -21.23 17.47
CA VAL A 20 26.54 -20.35 18.11
C VAL A 20 26.58 -18.94 17.53
N ILE A 21 27.77 -18.39 17.29
CA ILE A 21 27.94 -17.07 16.66
C ILE A 21 27.39 -17.07 15.23
N LEU A 22 27.70 -18.10 14.43
CA LEU A 22 27.20 -18.22 13.06
C LEU A 22 25.67 -18.30 13.03
N VAL A 23 25.07 -19.06 13.94
CA VAL A 23 23.62 -19.14 14.08
C VAL A 23 23.04 -17.78 14.48
N ALA A 24 23.60 -17.12 15.50
CA ALA A 24 23.15 -15.80 15.92
C ALA A 24 23.25 -14.74 14.81
N LEU A 25 24.32 -14.78 14.01
CA LEU A 25 24.49 -13.92 12.84
C LEU A 25 23.47 -14.21 11.75
N ALA A 26 23.21 -15.48 11.44
CA ALA A 26 22.19 -15.87 10.47
C ALA A 26 20.80 -15.35 10.88
N PHE A 27 20.41 -15.55 12.14
CA PHE A 27 19.14 -15.02 12.66
C PHE A 27 19.11 -13.49 12.72
N GLY A 28 20.22 -12.84 13.08
CA GLY A 28 20.33 -11.40 13.14
C GLY A 28 20.20 -10.73 11.77
N LEU A 29 20.83 -11.28 10.74
CA LEU A 29 20.74 -10.78 9.36
C LEU A 29 19.32 -10.92 8.79
N GLU A 30 18.67 -12.07 9.02
CA GLU A 30 17.26 -12.29 8.65
C GLU A 30 16.33 -11.31 9.37
N PHE A 31 16.51 -11.11 10.68
CA PHE A 31 15.70 -10.17 11.47
C PHE A 31 15.83 -8.73 10.97
N LEU A 32 17.05 -8.29 10.65
CA LEU A 32 17.30 -6.98 10.05
C LEU A 32 16.69 -6.87 8.66
N GLY A 33 16.78 -7.92 7.83
CA GLY A 33 16.16 -7.98 6.51
C GLY A 33 14.64 -7.84 6.57
N LEU A 34 13.98 -8.58 7.46
CA LEU A 34 12.54 -8.50 7.67
C LEU A 34 12.10 -7.12 8.18
N HIS A 35 12.85 -6.50 9.09
CA HIS A 35 12.56 -5.15 9.54
C HIS A 35 12.75 -4.10 8.44
N TRP A 36 13.80 -4.23 7.64
CA TRP A 36 14.05 -3.36 6.50
C TRP A 36 12.93 -3.49 5.46
N MET A 37 12.54 -4.71 5.12
CA MET A 37 11.44 -5.00 4.19
C MET A 37 10.13 -4.37 4.66
N ARG A 38 9.72 -4.62 5.91
CA ARG A 38 8.50 -4.02 6.50
C ARG A 38 8.50 -2.49 6.49
N PHE A 39 9.67 -1.85 6.61
CA PHE A 39 9.77 -0.39 6.65
C PHE A 39 9.82 0.23 5.24
N PHE A 40 10.46 -0.41 4.26
CA PHE A 40 10.65 0.16 2.94
C PHE A 40 9.59 -0.26 1.92
N GLU A 41 9.03 -1.46 2.01
CA GLU A 41 8.03 -1.94 1.05
C GLU A 41 6.76 -1.09 1.01
N PRO A 42 6.12 -0.74 2.14
CA PRO A 42 4.93 0.09 2.11
C PRO A 42 5.19 1.46 1.46
N ARG A 43 6.37 2.05 1.72
CA ARG A 43 6.75 3.32 1.10
C ARG A 43 6.99 3.20 -0.40
N ARG A 44 7.65 2.13 -0.85
CA ARG A 44 7.82 1.87 -2.28
C ARG A 44 6.47 1.68 -2.97
N GLU A 45 5.53 0.99 -2.33
CA GLU A 45 4.19 0.79 -2.87
C GLU A 45 3.38 2.08 -2.89
N ASN A 46 3.44 2.90 -1.84
CA ASN A 46 2.79 4.21 -1.81
C ASN A 46 3.32 5.11 -2.92
N ILE A 47 4.64 5.17 -3.14
CA ILE A 47 5.23 5.95 -4.25
C ILE A 47 4.74 5.42 -5.60
N ARG A 48 4.71 4.09 -5.80
CA ARG A 48 4.16 3.51 -7.03
C ARG A 48 2.70 3.89 -7.24
N ARG A 49 1.89 3.85 -6.18
CA ARG A 49 0.49 4.26 -6.20
C ARG A 49 0.35 5.74 -6.55
N GLU A 50 1.09 6.64 -5.90
CA GLU A 50 1.07 8.08 -6.18
C GLU A 50 1.44 8.36 -7.64
N VAL A 51 2.52 7.73 -8.15
CA VAL A 51 2.92 7.86 -9.56
C VAL A 51 1.82 7.35 -10.49
N PHE A 52 1.20 6.22 -10.17
CA PHE A 52 0.08 5.68 -10.95
C PHE A 52 -1.13 6.63 -10.96
N GLU A 53 -1.50 7.20 -9.82
CA GLU A 53 -2.62 8.14 -9.68
C GLU A 53 -2.38 9.49 -10.39
N GLN A 54 -1.11 9.82 -10.67
CA GLN A 54 -0.72 10.95 -11.51
C GLN A 54 -0.75 10.65 -13.01
N THR A 55 -0.90 9.39 -13.42
CA THR A 55 -0.95 9.03 -14.84
C THR A 55 -2.23 9.54 -15.51
N LYS A 56 -2.12 9.83 -16.82
CA LYS A 56 -3.27 10.21 -17.65
C LYS A 56 -4.30 9.08 -17.77
N SER A 57 -3.86 7.83 -17.87
CA SER A 57 -4.74 6.66 -17.97
C SER A 57 -5.60 6.49 -16.73
N TYR A 58 -5.01 6.60 -15.54
CA TYR A 58 -5.76 6.58 -14.28
C TYR A 58 -6.80 7.70 -14.26
N THR A 59 -6.36 8.93 -14.51
CA THR A 59 -7.24 10.11 -14.48
C THR A 59 -8.40 9.97 -15.46
N HIS A 60 -8.12 9.53 -16.69
CA HIS A 60 -9.13 9.33 -17.71
C HIS A 60 -10.13 8.23 -17.33
N GLY A 61 -9.65 7.10 -16.81
CA GLY A 61 -10.51 6.02 -16.32
C GLY A 61 -11.43 6.47 -15.19
N LYS A 62 -10.91 7.23 -14.22
CA LYS A 62 -11.72 7.80 -13.13
C LYS A 62 -12.80 8.74 -13.65
N ILE A 63 -12.49 9.58 -14.64
CA ILE A 63 -13.47 10.49 -15.26
C ILE A 63 -14.56 9.70 -16.01
N GLN A 64 -14.19 8.65 -16.74
CA GLN A 64 -15.15 7.76 -17.40
C GLN A 64 -16.09 7.09 -16.39
N ASP A 65 -15.52 6.55 -15.30
CA ASP A 65 -16.31 5.96 -14.22
C ASP A 65 -17.26 6.98 -13.59
N LEU A 66 -16.80 8.21 -13.35
CA LEU A 66 -17.64 9.29 -12.82
C LEU A 66 -18.79 9.63 -13.77
N ALA A 67 -18.53 9.67 -15.08
CA ALA A 67 -19.56 9.93 -16.07
C ALA A 67 -20.63 8.83 -16.09
N LYS A 68 -20.22 7.57 -15.92
CA LYS A 68 -21.14 6.44 -15.79
C LYS A 68 -22.01 6.56 -14.53
N TYR A 69 -21.40 6.83 -13.37
CA TYR A 69 -22.16 7.02 -12.14
C TYR A 69 -23.06 8.25 -12.18
N TYR A 70 -22.64 9.32 -12.87
CA TYR A 70 -23.49 10.47 -13.11
C TYR A 70 -24.75 10.08 -13.88
N GLU A 71 -24.60 9.31 -14.97
CA GLU A 71 -25.74 8.80 -15.73
C GLU A 71 -26.65 7.89 -14.88
N GLU A 72 -26.09 6.97 -14.10
CA GLU A 72 -26.83 6.11 -13.17
C GLU A 72 -27.60 6.94 -12.13
N TYR A 73 -26.97 7.97 -11.57
CA TYR A 73 -27.60 8.89 -10.62
C TYR A 73 -28.77 9.66 -11.24
N GLN A 74 -28.65 10.08 -12.51
CA GLN A 74 -29.74 10.76 -13.21
C GLN A 74 -30.90 9.82 -13.56
N LYS A 75 -30.59 8.57 -13.91
CA LYS A 75 -31.58 7.53 -14.25
C LYS A 75 -32.28 6.92 -13.04
N ALA A 76 -31.71 7.07 -11.85
CA ALA A 76 -32.31 6.57 -10.62
C ALA A 76 -33.66 7.25 -10.34
N ASN A 77 -34.70 6.44 -10.11
CA ASN A 77 -36.08 6.91 -9.92
C ASN A 77 -36.40 7.21 -8.46
N THR A 78 -35.76 6.52 -7.52
CA THR A 78 -36.00 6.70 -6.08
C THR A 78 -34.90 7.52 -5.42
N ILE A 79 -35.22 8.17 -4.31
CA ILE A 79 -34.25 8.90 -3.49
C ILE A 79 -33.21 7.92 -2.93
N ALA A 80 -33.65 6.73 -2.49
CA ALA A 80 -32.78 5.70 -1.96
C ALA A 80 -31.74 5.22 -2.99
N ASP A 81 -32.14 5.02 -4.25
CA ASP A 81 -31.20 4.64 -5.32
C ASP A 81 -30.16 5.73 -5.57
N LYS A 82 -30.59 7.00 -5.57
CA LYS A 82 -29.69 8.15 -5.70
C LYS A 82 -28.70 8.22 -4.55
N GLU A 83 -29.14 7.99 -3.32
CA GLU A 83 -28.28 7.95 -2.13
C GLU A 83 -27.28 6.80 -2.16
N ALA A 84 -27.70 5.62 -2.66
CA ALA A 84 -26.81 4.48 -2.84
C ALA A 84 -25.69 4.79 -3.86
N VAL A 85 -26.04 5.34 -5.03
CA VAL A 85 -25.07 5.76 -6.04
C VAL A 85 -24.16 6.86 -5.50
N ALA A 86 -24.71 7.86 -4.80
CA ALA A 86 -23.95 8.93 -4.17
C ALA A 86 -22.92 8.38 -3.15
N SER A 87 -23.31 7.39 -2.35
CA SER A 87 -22.42 6.76 -1.37
C SER A 87 -21.27 6.01 -2.03
N ILE A 88 -21.54 5.30 -3.13
CA ILE A 88 -20.51 4.64 -3.94
C ILE A 88 -19.54 5.68 -4.51
N ILE A 89 -20.04 6.78 -5.07
CA ILE A 89 -19.21 7.87 -5.59
C ILE A 89 -18.33 8.46 -4.49
N LYS A 90 -18.89 8.76 -3.30
CA LYS A 90 -18.12 9.29 -2.16
C LYS A 90 -16.93 8.42 -1.80
N ILE A 91 -17.14 7.11 -1.66
CA ILE A 91 -16.08 6.15 -1.31
C ILE A 91 -15.07 6.05 -2.44
N ARG A 92 -15.55 5.78 -3.66
CA ARG A 92 -14.69 5.49 -4.81
C ARG A 92 -13.86 6.69 -5.24
N PHE A 93 -14.36 7.90 -5.03
CA PHE A 93 -13.67 9.12 -5.38
C PHE A 93 -13.10 9.84 -4.16
N ALA A 94 -13.07 9.27 -2.94
CA ALA A 94 -12.65 10.00 -1.73
C ALA A 94 -11.32 10.78 -1.90
N GLU A 95 -10.32 10.15 -2.52
CA GLU A 95 -8.96 10.70 -2.70
C GLU A 95 -8.73 11.30 -4.10
N PHE A 96 -9.73 11.27 -4.98
CA PHE A 96 -9.57 11.76 -6.34
C PHE A 96 -9.59 13.29 -6.38
N ASP A 97 -8.57 13.89 -7.00
CA ASP A 97 -8.51 15.33 -7.19
C ASP A 97 -9.56 15.80 -8.22
N SER A 98 -10.52 16.61 -7.77
CA SER A 98 -11.58 17.17 -8.62
C SER A 98 -11.06 18.19 -9.64
N ASP A 99 -9.89 18.78 -9.43
CA ASP A 99 -9.29 19.74 -10.36
C ASP A 99 -8.75 19.06 -11.62
N LYS A 100 -8.54 17.74 -11.58
CA LYS A 100 -8.22 16.93 -12.77
C LYS A 100 -9.40 16.77 -13.73
N ILE A 101 -10.62 17.11 -13.32
CA ILE A 101 -11.83 17.02 -14.14
C ILE A 101 -11.96 18.27 -15.01
N GLN A 102 -11.82 18.11 -16.33
CA GLN A 102 -11.98 19.21 -17.29
C GLN A 102 -13.44 19.61 -17.50
N SER A 103 -14.37 18.65 -17.39
CA SER A 103 -15.80 18.87 -17.56
C SER A 103 -16.40 19.55 -16.33
N GLN A 104 -16.84 20.80 -16.47
CA GLN A 104 -17.45 21.57 -15.38
C GLN A 104 -18.69 20.89 -14.77
N PRO A 105 -19.63 20.33 -15.55
CA PRO A 105 -20.78 19.61 -14.98
C PRO A 105 -20.38 18.43 -14.09
N LEU A 106 -19.42 17.61 -14.53
CA LEU A 106 -18.95 16.46 -13.75
C LEU A 106 -18.17 16.88 -12.52
N LYS A 107 -17.37 17.95 -12.63
CA LYS A 107 -16.63 18.53 -11.50
C LYS A 107 -17.61 19.00 -10.41
N GLN A 108 -18.60 19.80 -10.79
CA GLN A 108 -19.62 20.29 -9.85
C GLN A 108 -20.45 19.16 -9.25
N PHE A 109 -20.80 18.14 -10.05
CA PHE A 109 -21.50 16.95 -9.56
C PHE A 109 -20.69 16.26 -8.45
N LEU A 110 -19.40 16.01 -8.68
CA LEU A 110 -18.55 15.35 -7.69
C LEU A 110 -18.42 16.18 -6.40
N ILE A 111 -18.23 17.50 -6.52
CA ILE A 111 -18.16 18.43 -5.38
C ILE A 111 -19.45 18.36 -4.56
N LYS A 112 -20.61 18.47 -5.23
CA LYS A 112 -21.94 18.38 -4.61
C LYS A 112 -22.15 17.05 -3.89
N ILE A 113 -21.78 15.94 -4.51
CA ILE A 113 -21.93 14.62 -3.90
C ILE A 113 -21.04 14.49 -2.65
N ARG A 114 -19.83 15.04 -2.66
CA ARG A 114 -18.94 15.04 -1.48
C ARG A 114 -19.43 15.94 -0.35
N GLY A 115 -20.22 16.97 -0.64
CA GLY A 115 -20.76 17.90 0.35
C GLY A 115 -19.83 19.08 0.66
N PHE A 116 -19.03 19.50 -0.32
CA PHE A 116 -18.23 20.74 -0.27
C PHE A 116 -18.95 21.89 -0.99
#